data_AF-A0A3B0YLL0-F1
#
_entry.id   AF-A0A3B0YLL0-F1
#
_cell.length_a   1.000
_cell.length_b   1.000
_cell.length_c   1.000
_cell.angle_alpha   90.00
_cell.angle_beta   90.00
_cell.angle_gamma   90.00
#
_symmetry.space_group_name_H-M   'P 1'
#
loop_
_entity.id
_entity.type
_entity.pdbx_description
1 polymer ?
#
loop_
_entity_poly.entity_id
_entity_poly.type
_entity_poly.pdbx_seq_one_letter_code
_entity_poly.pdbx_strand_id
1 'polypeptide(L)' 'KLGVHVRSAVACGITSKGPWRSAKTPGIQQALSNAYLKSQGLIALRDGWIKLHHSK' A
#
# COMPACT_ATOMS: atom_id res chain seq x y z
N LYS A 1 -10.67 10.02 -0.46
CA LYS A 1 -9.66 10.22 0.62
C LYS A 1 -9.13 8.85 1.03
N LEU A 2 -7.80 8.67 1.16
CA LEU A 2 -7.15 7.37 1.44
C LEU A 2 -7.08 6.99 2.94
N GLY A 3 -7.91 7.58 3.79
CA GLY A 3 -7.99 7.23 5.22
C GLY A 3 -6.82 7.70 6.12
N VAL A 4 -5.77 8.30 5.57
CA VAL A 4 -4.61 8.78 6.36
C VAL A 4 -4.92 10.10 7.06
N HIS A 5 -4.50 10.22 8.32
CA HIS A 5 -4.60 11.46 9.07
C HIS A 5 -3.80 12.60 8.40
N VAL A 6 -4.40 13.79 8.31
CA VAL A 6 -3.84 14.93 7.55
C VAL A 6 -2.41 15.26 7.98
N ARG A 7 -2.15 15.30 9.29
CA ARG A 7 -0.79 15.57 9.81
C ARG A 7 0.24 14.53 9.34
N SER A 8 -0.16 13.26 9.27
CA SER A 8 0.73 12.17 8.80
C SER A 8 0.99 12.26 7.30
N ALA A 9 -0.03 12.64 6.53
CA ALA A 9 0.12 12.87 5.09
C ALA A 9 1.07 14.04 4.80
N VAL A 10 0.91 15.17 5.51
CA VAL A 10 1.81 16.33 5.39
C VAL A 10 3.24 15.96 5.79
N ALA A 11 3.43 15.30 6.93
CA ALA A 11 4.76 14.89 7.39
C ALA A 11 5.45 13.92 6.42
N CYS A 12 4.71 13.02 5.77
CA CYS A 12 5.26 12.11 4.77
C CYS A 12 5.52 12.81 3.42
N GLY A 13 4.79 13.87 3.08
CA GLY A 13 4.96 14.62 1.83
C GLY A 13 6.17 15.55 1.84
N ILE A 14 6.47 16.19 2.98
CA ILE A 14 7.57 17.16 3.11
C ILE A 14 8.93 16.52 3.48
N THR A 15 8.98 15.20 3.62
CA THR A 15 10.17 14.52 4.10
C THR A 15 11.28 14.51 3.04
N SER A 16 12.53 14.72 3.47
CA SER A 16 13.73 14.56 2.64
C SER A 16 14.22 13.10 2.53
N LYS A 17 13.45 12.14 3.07
CA LYS A 17 13.78 10.71 2.95
C LYS A 17 13.71 10.27 1.49
N GLY A 18 14.72 9.53 1.05
CA GLY A 18 14.72 8.92 -0.28
C GLY A 18 13.50 8.00 -0.50
N PRO A 19 13.07 7.78 -1.76
CA PRO A 19 11.81 7.09 -2.07
C PRO A 19 11.67 5.73 -1.39
N TRP A 20 12.74 4.93 -1.35
CA TRP A 20 12.74 3.60 -0.73
C TRP A 20 12.54 3.65 0.79
N ARG A 21 13.15 4.62 1.47
CA ARG A 21 12.95 4.86 2.91
C ARG A 21 11.54 5.37 3.17
N SER A 22 11.03 6.26 2.31
CA SER A 22 9.71 6.86 2.45
C SER A 22 8.58 5.84 2.26
N ALA A 23 8.69 4.93 1.28
CA ALA A 23 7.69 3.91 0.98
C ALA A 23 7.34 2.98 2.16
N LYS A 24 8.27 2.82 3.11
CA LYS A 24 8.10 1.98 4.31
C LYS A 24 7.53 2.75 5.50
N THR A 25 7.25 4.05 5.36
CA THR A 25 6.69 4.84 6.45
C THR A 25 5.21 4.49 6.69
N PRO A 26 4.73 4.55 7.95
CA PRO A 26 3.35 4.20 8.27
C PRO A 26 2.32 5.06 7.53
N GLY A 27 2.60 6.35 7.30
CA GLY A 27 1.68 7.22 6.56
C GLY A 27 1.50 6.79 5.11
N ILE A 28 2.58 6.38 4.43
CA ILE A 28 2.50 5.87 3.05
C ILE A 28 1.87 4.48 3.01
N GLN A 29 2.22 3.58 3.93
CA GLN A 29 1.63 2.24 4.00
C GLN A 29 0.12 2.24 4.32
N GLN A 30 -0.34 3.21 5.10
CA GLN A 30 -1.78 3.40 5.35
C GLN A 30 -2.51 3.94 4.10
N ALA A 31 -1.90 4.89 3.38
CA ALA A 31 -2.49 5.45 2.16
C ALA A 31 -2.51 4.43 1.02
N LEU A 32 -1.36 3.81 0.77
CA LEU A 32 -1.14 2.77 -0.25
C LEU A 32 -1.34 1.38 0.35
N SER A 33 -2.47 1.18 1.02
CA SER A 33 -2.82 -0.11 1.60
C SER A 33 -3.08 -1.16 0.53
N ASN A 34 -2.97 -2.44 0.88
CA ASN A 34 -3.31 -3.55 -0.02
C ASN A 34 -4.75 -3.46 -0.54
N ALA A 35 -5.69 -2.96 0.28
CA ALA A 35 -7.08 -2.75 -0.14
C ALA A 35 -7.18 -1.69 -1.25
N TYR A 36 -6.47 -0.57 -1.09
CA TYR A 36 -6.38 0.45 -2.14
C TYR A 36 -5.73 -0.11 -3.40
N LEU A 37 -4.59 -0.79 -3.28
CA LEU A 37 -3.89 -1.37 -4.45
C LEU A 37 -4.75 -2.41 -5.19
N LYS A 38 -5.52 -3.23 -4.47
CA LYS A 38 -6.51 -4.14 -5.08
C LYS A 38 -7.58 -3.38 -5.85
N SER A 39 -8.09 -2.25 -5.32
CA SER A 39 -9.06 -1.41 -6.03
C SER A 39 -8.50 -0.77 -7.30
N GLN A 40 -7.18 -0.57 -7.37
CA GLN A 40 -6.48 -0.07 -8.55
C GLN A 40 -6.15 -1.18 -9.57
N GLY A 41 -6.61 -2.42 -9.33
CA GLY A 41 -6.39 -3.56 -10.22
C GLY A 41 -5.16 -4.40 -9.91
N LEU A 42 -4.44 -4.14 -8.81
CA LEU A 42 -3.32 -4.99 -8.41
C LEU A 42 -3.83 -6.30 -7.81
N ILE A 43 -3.41 -7.43 -8.39
CA ILE A 43 -3.78 -8.76 -7.92
C ILE A 43 -2.81 -9.18 -6.81
N ALA A 44 -3.35 -9.70 -5.71
CA ALA A 44 -2.50 -10.30 -4.68
C ALA A 44 -1.97 -11.65 -5.14
N LEU A 45 -0.64 -11.83 -5.08
CA LEU A 45 0.04 -13.08 -5.46
C LEU A 45 -0.52 -14.30 -4.73
N ARG A 46 -0.86 -14.13 -3.45
CA ARG A 46 -1.47 -15.19 -2.64
C ARG A 46 -2.77 -15.72 -3.25
N ASP A 47 -3.62 -14.83 -3.74
CA ASP A 47 -4.93 -15.19 -4.31
C ASP A 47 -4.74 -16.01 -5.60
N GLY A 48 -3.77 -15.62 -6.44
CA GLY A 48 -3.37 -16.38 -7.64
C GLY A 48 -2.77 -17.74 -7.30
N TRP A 49 -1.89 -17.80 -6.30
CA TRP A 49 -1.26 -19.05 -5.87
C TRP A 49 -2.28 -20.03 -5.28
N ILE A 50 -3.19 -19.57 -4.42
CA ILE A 50 -4.27 -20.41 -3.86
C ILE A 50 -5.14 -20.97 -4.99
N LYS A 51 -5.54 -20.11 -5.94
CA LYS A 51 -6.34 -20.53 -7.09
C LYS A 51 -5.66 -21.62 -7.90
N LEU A 52 -4.35 -21.50 -8.14
CA LEU A 52 -3.59 -22.48 -8.91
C LEU A 52 -3.37 -23.78 -8.13
N HIS A 53 -3.02 -23.69 -6.84
CA HIS A 53 -2.63 -24.83 -6.02
C HIS A 53 -3.83 -25.63 -5.48
N HIS A 54 -5.00 -25.00 -5.33
CA HIS A 54 -6.24 -25.64 -4.88
C HIS A 54 -7.27 -25.80 -5.99
N SER A 55 -6.87 -25.61 -7.25
CA SER A 55 -7.67 -25.96 -8.43
C SER A 55 -7.74 -27.48 -8.56
N LYS A 56 -8.67 -28.11 -7.83
CA LYS A 56 -9.20 -29.44 -8.15
C LYS A 56 -10.48 -29.29 -8.95
#